data_AF-A0A6I6MMN6-F1
#
_entry.id   AF-A0A6I6MMN6-F1
#
_cell.length_a   1.000
_cell.length_b   1.000
_cell.length_c   1.000
_cell.angle_alpha   90.00
_cell.angle_beta   90.00
_cell.angle_gamma   90.00
#
_symmetry.space_group_name_H-M   'P 1'
#
loop_
_entity.id
_entity.type
_entity.pdbx_description
1 polymer ?
#
loop_
_entity_poly.entity_id
_entity_poly.type
_entity_poly.pdbx_seq_one_letter_code
_entity_poly.pdbx_strand_id
1 'polypeptide(L)'
;MSDQGEERAIRLASIVAIDIVGFSTMSERDQRNAARKVENLRARIVSVADSSGGRLFNTAGDGFMLEFGSAGSALNAIQLILDKRGKGEPPIRVGAHVGDVVVTATDDLLGHGVNVAARLQELAEPGTALVSAEFRSMARTSPTAAFQSKGQKPLDNIDQRVQTFEILSKRQKFARASRRVGGMTVAAAVLIALAYFSPTLLRFAQSLSEQNAPAAAATPATPADDNFRPAASPIPAGPAPGETFNDCENCPEMVVMPSGLFVMGSPTTETGRGRDEGPQREVSISPFALAKYEVTFQQWDACLAGGGCNGYSPPDRGWGRGNRPVTGVSWDDAQAYLDWLNARAGGLRYRLATEAEWEYAARAGQTEAYATGARVTQTQATYRARQTTPVGAHEANAFGLFDVHGNVGEWVDDCYAANYELAPINGGAVQADECGRRVYRGGGFADQAPVLRAAARKAGAPALRQPGVGFRVARTLD
;
A
#
# COMPACT_ATOMS: atom_id res chain seq x y z
N MET A 1 0.22 -47.96 4.89
CA MET A 1 1.26 -47.00 5.33
C MET A 1 0.67 -45.63 5.11
N SER A 2 0.35 -44.97 6.21
CA SER A 2 -0.23 -43.64 6.29
C SER A 2 0.81 -42.59 5.90
N ASP A 3 0.59 -41.90 4.79
CA ASP A 3 1.29 -40.67 4.48
C ASP A 3 0.53 -39.53 5.20
N GLN A 4 0.91 -39.29 6.46
CA GLN A 4 0.52 -38.06 7.13
C GLN A 4 1.38 -36.94 6.55
N GLY A 5 0.81 -36.20 5.61
CA GLY A 5 1.38 -34.95 5.13
C GLY A 5 1.47 -33.97 6.28
N GLU A 6 2.66 -33.82 6.83
CA GLU A 6 3.02 -32.75 7.76
C GLU A 6 2.61 -31.41 7.10
N GLU A 7 1.62 -30.76 7.69
CA GLU A 7 1.11 -29.46 7.26
C GLU A 7 2.27 -28.46 7.39
N ARG A 8 2.94 -28.15 6.27
CA ARG A 8 4.11 -27.26 6.27
C ARG A 8 3.66 -25.85 6.60
N ALA A 9 3.95 -25.42 7.82
CA ALA A 9 3.53 -24.13 8.34
C ALA A 9 4.05 -22.97 7.49
N ILE A 10 3.12 -22.18 6.95
CA ILE A 10 3.41 -20.89 6.32
C ILE A 10 3.66 -19.89 7.45
N ARG A 11 4.78 -19.15 7.37
CA ARG A 11 5.06 -18.08 8.33
C ARG A 11 5.63 -16.85 7.64
N LEU A 12 5.38 -15.70 8.24
CA LEU A 12 5.98 -14.44 7.80
C LEU A 12 7.45 -14.41 8.21
N ALA A 13 8.33 -14.11 7.24
CA ALA A 13 9.76 -13.97 7.49
C ALA A 13 10.34 -12.76 6.75
N SER A 14 11.39 -12.18 7.32
CA SER A 14 12.18 -11.15 6.64
C SER A 14 13.34 -11.80 5.89
N ILE A 15 13.29 -11.79 4.56
CA ILE A 15 14.28 -12.44 3.71
C ILE A 15 15.25 -11.41 3.16
N VAL A 16 16.54 -11.73 3.21
CA VAL A 16 17.63 -10.93 2.64
C VAL A 16 18.42 -11.78 1.66
N ALA A 17 18.46 -11.36 0.41
CA ALA A 17 19.26 -11.94 -0.66
C ALA A 17 20.52 -11.10 -0.89
N ILE A 18 21.67 -11.77 -1.03
CA ILE A 18 22.97 -11.13 -1.24
C ILE A 18 23.66 -11.79 -2.42
N ASP A 19 24.24 -10.98 -3.31
CA ASP A 19 25.04 -11.44 -4.46
C ASP A 19 26.41 -10.75 -4.50
N ILE A 20 27.39 -11.45 -5.06
CA ILE A 20 28.77 -10.99 -5.19
C ILE A 20 29.00 -10.41 -6.59
N VAL A 21 29.25 -9.10 -6.66
CA VAL A 21 29.44 -8.41 -7.93
C VAL A 21 30.68 -8.92 -8.66
N GLY A 22 30.47 -9.50 -9.85
CA GLY A 22 31.54 -9.95 -10.75
C GLY A 22 32.18 -11.28 -10.35
N PHE A 23 31.47 -12.12 -9.58
CA PHE A 23 31.99 -13.41 -9.13
C PHE A 23 32.45 -14.32 -10.28
N SER A 24 31.65 -14.50 -11.33
CA SER A 24 32.00 -15.36 -12.48
C SER A 24 33.34 -14.97 -13.10
N THR A 25 33.55 -13.67 -13.35
CA THR A 25 34.82 -13.16 -13.91
C THR A 25 36.02 -13.34 -12.98
N MET A 26 35.80 -13.34 -11.67
CA MET A 26 36.85 -13.56 -10.68
C MET A 26 37.22 -15.03 -10.57
N SER A 27 36.21 -15.90 -10.62
CA SER A 27 36.36 -17.36 -10.58
C SER A 27 37.10 -17.87 -11.83
N GLU A 28 36.81 -17.33 -13.01
CA GLU A 28 37.49 -17.67 -14.26
C GLU A 28 38.99 -17.31 -14.25
N ARG A 29 39.35 -16.18 -13.64
CA ARG A 29 40.74 -15.71 -13.60
C ARG A 29 41.59 -16.41 -12.54
N ASP A 30 41.02 -16.66 -11.36
CA ASP A 30 41.73 -17.26 -10.22
C ASP A 30 40.73 -17.91 -9.25
N GLN A 31 40.41 -19.18 -9.52
CA GLN A 31 39.46 -19.97 -8.72
C GLN A 31 39.85 -20.04 -7.24
N ARG A 32 41.15 -20.15 -6.91
CA ARG A 32 41.62 -20.29 -5.51
C ARG A 32 41.41 -19.00 -4.72
N ASN A 33 41.69 -17.85 -5.34
CA ASN A 33 41.49 -16.55 -4.71
C ASN A 33 40.01 -16.17 -4.62
N ALA A 34 39.21 -16.52 -5.63
CA ALA A 34 37.75 -16.36 -5.60
C ALA A 34 37.14 -17.17 -4.45
N ALA A 35 37.47 -18.46 -4.32
CA ALA A 35 36.98 -19.32 -3.24
C ALA A 35 37.33 -18.78 -1.86
N ARG A 36 38.58 -18.35 -1.63
CA ARG A 36 39.00 -17.73 -0.36
C ARG A 36 38.22 -16.46 -0.03
N LYS A 37 37.94 -15.62 -1.03
CA LYS A 37 37.16 -14.38 -0.83
C LYS A 37 35.69 -14.69 -0.50
N VAL A 38 35.09 -15.68 -1.15
CA VAL A 38 33.73 -16.13 -0.84
C VAL A 38 33.66 -16.70 0.57
N GLU A 39 34.62 -17.53 0.97
CA GLU A 39 34.63 -18.15 2.30
C GLU A 39 34.76 -17.10 3.41
N ASN A 40 35.66 -16.12 3.24
CA ASN A 40 35.81 -15.02 4.18
C ASN A 40 34.52 -14.17 4.26
N LEU A 41 33.88 -13.91 3.12
CA LEU A 41 32.62 -13.18 3.07
C LEU A 41 31.48 -13.96 3.72
N ARG A 42 31.40 -15.28 3.47
CA ARG A 42 30.43 -16.19 4.08
C ARG A 42 30.55 -16.18 5.60
N ALA A 43 31.76 -16.38 6.13
CA ALA A 43 32.02 -16.38 7.57
C ALA A 43 31.58 -15.07 8.23
N ARG A 44 31.85 -13.92 7.58
CA ARG A 44 31.39 -12.61 8.05
C ARG A 44 29.87 -12.48 8.00
N ILE A 45 29.24 -12.87 6.90
CA ILE A 45 27.78 -12.80 6.73
C ILE A 45 27.07 -13.63 7.78
N VAL A 46 27.50 -14.87 8.00
CA VAL A 46 26.93 -15.77 9.03
C VAL A 46 27.08 -15.13 10.41
N SER A 47 28.28 -14.65 10.77
CA SER A 47 28.52 -13.99 12.06
C SER A 47 27.63 -12.76 12.27
N VAL A 48 27.41 -11.94 11.24
CA VAL A 48 26.53 -10.77 11.33
C VAL A 48 25.05 -11.17 11.40
N ALA A 49 24.63 -12.19 10.67
CA ALA A 49 23.27 -12.71 10.71
C ALA A 49 22.93 -13.24 12.10
N ASP A 50 23.79 -14.11 12.66
CA ASP A 50 23.60 -14.71 13.98
C ASP A 50 23.52 -13.63 15.07
N SER A 51 24.45 -12.66 15.06
CA SER A 51 24.46 -11.55 16.03
C SER A 51 23.28 -10.57 15.88
N SER A 52 22.58 -10.60 14.75
CA SER A 52 21.39 -9.77 14.50
C SER A 52 20.07 -10.55 14.66
N GLY A 53 20.12 -11.81 15.12
CA GLY A 53 18.93 -12.65 15.31
C GLY A 53 18.37 -13.23 14.01
N GLY A 54 19.23 -13.48 13.02
CA GLY A 54 18.90 -14.19 11.79
C GLY A 54 19.82 -15.37 11.57
N ARG A 55 19.64 -16.04 10.42
CA ARG A 55 20.44 -17.19 10.02
C ARG A 55 20.62 -17.24 8.51
N LEU A 56 21.67 -17.92 8.07
CA LEU A 56 21.83 -18.36 6.69
C LEU A 56 21.05 -19.65 6.49
N PHE A 57 20.04 -19.64 5.61
CA PHE A 57 19.24 -20.84 5.33
C PHE A 57 19.62 -21.48 3.99
N ASN A 58 20.12 -20.71 3.01
CA ASN A 58 20.53 -21.26 1.72
C ASN A 58 21.72 -20.49 1.11
N THR A 59 22.51 -21.20 0.31
CA THR A 59 23.53 -20.65 -0.59
C THR A 59 23.18 -21.03 -2.02
N ALA A 60 22.59 -20.10 -2.77
CA ALA A 60 22.19 -20.31 -4.16
C ALA A 60 23.29 -19.79 -5.09
N GLY A 61 24.11 -20.70 -5.61
CA GLY A 61 25.22 -20.34 -6.51
C GLY A 61 26.28 -19.47 -5.82
N ASP A 62 26.41 -18.22 -6.27
CA ASP A 62 27.32 -17.19 -5.76
C ASP A 62 26.66 -16.22 -4.76
N GLY A 63 25.40 -16.46 -4.42
CA GLY A 63 24.61 -15.65 -3.48
C GLY A 63 24.35 -16.31 -2.13
N PHE A 64 24.01 -15.48 -1.15
CA PHE A 64 23.65 -15.86 0.22
C PHE A 64 22.20 -15.47 0.51
N MET A 65 21.44 -16.40 1.10
CA MET A 65 20.05 -16.17 1.49
C MET A 65 19.90 -16.25 3.01
N LEU A 66 19.47 -15.15 3.60
CA LEU A 66 19.33 -14.98 5.03
C LEU A 66 17.86 -14.81 5.41
N GLU A 67 17.53 -15.30 6.59
CA GLU A 67 16.22 -15.14 7.23
C GLU A 67 16.37 -14.43 8.57
N PHE A 68 15.43 -13.54 8.87
CA PHE A 68 15.29 -12.88 10.16
C PHE A 68 13.84 -12.93 10.64
N GLY A 69 13.66 -13.03 11.96
CA GLY A 69 12.34 -12.97 12.59
C GLY A 69 11.69 -11.59 12.59
N SER A 70 12.42 -10.53 12.19
CA SER A 70 11.86 -9.18 12.06
C SER A 70 12.59 -8.34 11.01
N ALA A 71 11.89 -7.38 10.43
CA ALA A 71 12.45 -6.44 9.45
C ALA A 71 13.50 -5.51 10.08
N GLY A 72 13.36 -5.19 11.37
CA GLY A 72 14.35 -4.42 12.13
C GLY A 72 15.68 -5.16 12.31
N SER A 73 15.63 -6.44 12.67
CA SER A 73 16.79 -7.33 12.74
C SER A 73 17.51 -7.45 11.39
N ALA A 74 16.73 -7.67 10.32
CA ALA A 74 17.25 -7.73 8.96
C ALA A 74 17.91 -6.40 8.54
N LEU A 75 17.28 -5.26 8.86
CA LEU A 75 17.82 -3.94 8.56
C LEU A 75 19.17 -3.69 9.26
N ASN A 76 19.28 -4.05 10.54
CA ASN A 76 20.53 -3.95 11.30
C ASN A 76 21.64 -4.80 10.66
N ALA A 77 21.33 -6.05 10.30
CA ALA A 77 22.26 -6.94 9.61
C ALA A 77 22.73 -6.35 8.28
N ILE A 78 21.80 -5.86 7.44
CA ILE A 78 22.11 -5.23 6.15
C ILE A 78 23.08 -4.04 6.34
N GLN A 79 22.81 -3.17 7.32
CA GLN A 79 23.68 -2.02 7.61
C GLN A 79 25.08 -2.46 8.03
N LEU A 80 25.19 -3.45 8.93
CA LEU A 80 26.48 -4.00 9.35
C LEU A 80 27.24 -4.63 8.19
N ILE A 81 26.54 -5.37 7.32
CA ILE A 81 27.13 -6.02 6.16
C ILE A 81 27.69 -4.99 5.17
N LEU A 82 26.95 -3.90 4.91
CA LEU A 82 27.34 -2.84 3.98
C LEU A 82 28.41 -1.89 4.54
N ASP A 83 28.33 -1.51 5.83
CA ASP A 83 29.25 -0.54 6.43
C ASP A 83 30.61 -1.15 6.80
N LYS A 84 30.64 -2.43 7.23
CA LYS A 84 31.86 -3.12 7.68
C LYS A 84 32.46 -4.04 6.61
N ARG A 85 32.55 -3.59 5.35
CA ARG A 85 33.21 -4.34 4.27
C ARG A 85 34.69 -4.55 4.58
N GLY A 86 35.15 -5.81 4.52
CA GLY A 86 36.55 -6.19 4.72
C GLY A 86 37.48 -5.68 3.61
N LYS A 87 38.74 -5.44 3.94
CA LYS A 87 39.76 -5.00 2.97
C LYS A 87 40.01 -6.10 1.95
N GLY A 88 39.69 -5.85 0.68
CA GLY A 88 39.85 -6.83 -0.41
C GLY A 88 38.64 -7.73 -0.66
N GLU A 89 37.55 -7.58 0.11
CA GLU A 89 36.27 -8.23 -0.19
C GLU A 89 35.65 -7.64 -1.46
N PRO A 90 35.00 -8.44 -2.31
CA PRO A 90 34.26 -7.92 -3.47
C PRO A 90 33.07 -7.03 -3.04
N PRO A 91 32.59 -6.14 -3.92
CA PRO A 91 31.32 -5.46 -3.68
C PRO A 91 30.16 -6.45 -3.77
N ILE A 92 29.10 -6.18 -3.02
CA ILE A 92 27.89 -7.02 -2.99
C ILE A 92 26.66 -6.23 -3.41
N ARG A 93 25.62 -6.92 -3.86
CA ARG A 93 24.26 -6.38 -4.02
C ARG A 93 23.36 -7.02 -2.99
N VAL A 94 22.44 -6.26 -2.42
CA VAL A 94 21.55 -6.76 -1.38
C VAL A 94 20.10 -6.43 -1.72
N GLY A 95 19.22 -7.40 -1.54
CA GLY A 95 17.77 -7.28 -1.72
C GLY A 95 17.07 -7.74 -0.45
N ALA A 96 16.05 -7.02 0.03
CA ALA A 96 15.30 -7.45 1.20
C ALA A 96 13.79 -7.24 1.09
N HIS A 97 13.04 -8.21 1.59
CA HIS A 97 11.58 -8.23 1.55
C HIS A 97 11.02 -8.94 2.79
N VAL A 98 9.77 -8.65 3.14
CA VAL A 98 9.03 -9.36 4.18
C VAL A 98 7.83 -10.01 3.53
N GLY A 99 7.71 -11.33 3.67
CA GLY A 99 6.62 -12.08 3.06
C GLY A 99 6.52 -13.49 3.59
N ASP A 100 5.49 -14.19 3.13
CA ASP A 100 5.22 -15.55 3.54
C ASP A 100 6.22 -16.53 2.93
N VAL A 101 6.69 -17.44 3.78
CA VAL A 101 7.60 -18.52 3.41
C VAL A 101 7.14 -19.84 4.00
N VAL A 102 7.47 -20.91 3.29
CA VAL A 102 7.25 -22.30 3.69
C VAL A 102 8.62 -22.88 4.04
N VAL A 103 8.73 -23.45 5.24
CA VAL A 103 9.93 -24.18 5.67
C VAL A 103 9.90 -25.58 5.05
N THR A 104 10.98 -25.98 4.38
CA THR A 104 11.11 -27.32 3.81
C THR A 104 11.64 -28.31 4.87
N ALA A 105 11.62 -29.60 4.55
CA ALA A 105 12.27 -30.63 5.38
C ALA A 105 13.80 -30.46 5.48
N THR A 106 14.42 -29.68 4.60
CA THR A 106 15.85 -29.34 4.63
C THR A 106 16.14 -28.05 5.40
N ASP A 107 15.13 -27.47 6.06
CA ASP A 107 15.21 -26.19 6.77
C ASP A 107 15.49 -24.99 5.83
N ASP A 108 15.27 -25.20 4.52
CA ASP A 108 15.25 -24.15 3.51
C ASP A 108 13.91 -23.40 3.54
N LEU A 109 13.91 -22.19 2.99
CA LEU A 109 12.70 -21.40 2.81
C LEU A 109 12.37 -21.30 1.33
N LEU A 110 11.13 -21.60 1.00
CA LEU A 110 10.56 -21.42 -0.33
C LEU A 110 9.33 -20.54 -0.24
N GLY A 111 9.06 -19.75 -1.26
CA GLY A 111 7.86 -18.93 -1.31
C GLY A 111 8.07 -17.62 -2.05
N HIS A 112 6.98 -16.87 -2.17
CA HIS A 112 6.98 -15.61 -2.88
C HIS A 112 7.99 -14.62 -2.27
N GLY A 113 8.11 -14.58 -0.94
CA GLY A 113 8.99 -13.63 -0.28
C GLY A 113 10.48 -13.82 -0.60
N VAL A 114 10.90 -15.07 -0.85
CA VAL A 114 12.26 -15.42 -1.26
C VAL A 114 12.55 -14.92 -2.68
N ASN A 115 11.60 -15.11 -3.59
CA ASN A 115 11.73 -14.68 -4.98
C ASN A 115 11.80 -13.15 -5.09
N VAL A 116 10.96 -12.43 -4.36
CA VAL A 116 10.97 -10.96 -4.35
C VAL A 116 12.30 -10.41 -3.82
N ALA A 117 12.82 -10.98 -2.72
CA ALA A 117 14.11 -10.56 -2.15
C ALA A 117 15.27 -10.76 -3.15
N ALA A 118 15.36 -11.92 -3.79
CA ALA A 118 16.36 -12.22 -4.82
C ALA A 118 16.28 -11.22 -5.98
N ARG A 119 15.07 -10.88 -6.41
CA ARG A 119 14.87 -9.99 -7.55
C ARG A 119 15.17 -8.53 -7.22
N LEU A 120 14.87 -8.08 -6.00
CA LEU A 120 15.32 -6.78 -5.50
C LEU A 120 16.85 -6.69 -5.44
N GLN A 121 17.52 -7.78 -5.08
CA GLN A 121 18.97 -7.85 -5.07
C GLN A 121 19.55 -7.65 -6.46
N GLU A 122 18.97 -8.27 -7.50
CA GLU A 122 19.45 -8.11 -8.88
C GLU A 122 19.42 -6.64 -9.35
N LEU A 123 18.40 -5.90 -8.91
CA LEU A 123 18.20 -4.49 -9.24
C LEU A 123 19.02 -3.50 -8.39
N ALA A 124 19.70 -3.97 -7.35
CA ALA A 124 20.50 -3.14 -6.47
C ALA A 124 21.80 -2.70 -7.15
N GLU A 125 22.23 -1.44 -6.90
CA GLU A 125 23.54 -0.97 -7.35
C GLU A 125 24.65 -1.66 -6.51
N PRO A 126 25.85 -1.90 -7.07
CA PRO A 126 26.98 -2.44 -6.32
C PRO A 126 27.27 -1.67 -5.02
N GLY A 127 27.26 -2.38 -3.89
CA GLY A 127 27.48 -1.85 -2.55
C GLY A 127 26.26 -1.16 -1.92
N THR A 128 25.06 -1.39 -2.44
CA THR A 128 23.80 -0.87 -1.90
C THR A 128 22.84 -2.01 -1.55
N ALA A 129 21.83 -1.71 -0.73
CA ALA A 129 20.67 -2.59 -0.58
C ALA A 129 19.42 -1.95 -1.16
N LEU A 130 18.60 -2.76 -1.81
CA LEU A 130 17.28 -2.39 -2.30
C LEU A 130 16.23 -3.17 -1.52
N VAL A 131 15.26 -2.47 -0.95
CA VAL A 131 14.22 -3.11 -0.12
C VAL A 131 12.82 -2.76 -0.60
N SER A 132 11.87 -3.65 -0.33
CA SER A 132 10.46 -3.42 -0.67
C SER A 132 9.79 -2.41 0.27
N ALA A 133 8.60 -1.94 -0.10
CA ALA A 133 7.79 -1.07 0.74
C ALA A 133 7.33 -1.75 2.03
N GLU A 134 6.99 -3.03 1.95
CA GLU A 134 6.59 -3.89 3.08
C GLU A 134 7.74 -3.99 4.09
N PHE A 135 8.95 -4.28 3.59
CA PHE A 135 10.15 -4.31 4.43
C PHE A 135 10.42 -2.97 5.10
N ARG A 136 10.34 -1.86 4.33
CA ARG A 136 10.51 -0.51 4.89
C ARG A 136 9.47 -0.23 5.97
N SER A 137 8.20 -0.54 5.71
CA SER A 137 7.10 -0.27 6.64
C SER A 137 7.33 -0.95 7.99
N MET A 138 7.73 -2.22 7.96
CA MET A 138 8.00 -3.02 9.16
C MET A 138 9.32 -2.67 9.85
N ALA A 139 10.28 -2.08 9.14
CA ALA A 139 11.56 -1.65 9.71
C ALA A 139 11.55 -0.23 10.32
N ARG A 140 10.41 0.49 10.29
CA ARG A 140 10.26 1.90 10.75
C ARG A 140 10.58 2.13 12.23
N THR A 141 10.56 1.09 13.06
CA THR A 141 10.89 1.17 14.49
C THR A 141 12.39 1.31 14.76
N SER A 142 13.26 1.25 13.74
CA SER A 142 14.71 1.42 13.88
C SER A 142 15.14 2.87 13.52
N PRO A 143 15.62 3.70 14.48
CA PRO A 143 15.79 5.16 14.33
C PRO A 143 16.84 5.65 13.31
N THR A 144 17.50 4.77 12.57
CA THR A 144 18.78 5.10 11.87
C THR A 144 18.80 4.86 10.36
N ALA A 145 17.74 4.36 9.74
CA ALA A 145 17.74 4.07 8.31
C ALA A 145 17.19 5.24 7.45
N ALA A 146 18.10 5.98 6.82
CA ALA A 146 17.76 6.93 5.76
C ALA A 146 17.40 6.16 4.48
N PHE A 147 16.14 5.73 4.37
CA PHE A 147 15.59 5.14 3.15
C PHE A 147 15.44 6.22 2.08
N GLN A 148 16.10 6.05 0.94
CA GLN A 148 15.89 6.91 -0.23
C GLN A 148 14.95 6.21 -1.20
N SER A 149 13.81 6.85 -1.53
CA SER A 149 12.90 6.32 -2.55
C SER A 149 13.60 6.26 -3.90
N LYS A 150 13.52 5.09 -4.57
CA LYS A 150 14.04 4.88 -5.93
C LYS A 150 12.94 4.70 -6.97
N GLY A 151 11.68 4.92 -6.58
CA GLY A 151 10.53 4.70 -7.44
C GLY A 151 10.18 3.21 -7.60
N GLN A 152 9.26 2.93 -8.52
CA GLN A 152 8.90 1.57 -8.89
C GLN A 152 9.95 1.02 -9.87
N LYS A 153 10.47 -0.18 -9.60
CA LYS A 153 11.32 -0.87 -10.57
C LYS A 153 10.60 -2.11 -11.11
N PRO A 154 10.63 -2.34 -12.44
CA PRO A 154 10.16 -3.59 -13.00
C PRO A 154 11.12 -4.71 -12.59
N LEU A 155 10.57 -5.84 -12.18
CA LEU A 155 11.31 -7.06 -11.94
C LEU A 155 11.10 -7.92 -13.18
N ASP A 156 12.13 -8.16 -14.01
CA ASP A 156 11.95 -8.92 -15.24
C ASP A 156 11.35 -10.32 -14.92
N ASN A 157 10.40 -10.79 -15.71
CA ASN A 157 9.69 -12.07 -15.57
C ASN A 157 8.73 -12.28 -14.38
N ILE A 158 8.37 -11.23 -13.62
CA ILE A 158 7.13 -11.18 -12.83
C ILE A 158 6.54 -9.77 -12.94
N ASP A 159 5.27 -9.69 -13.36
CA ASP A 159 4.50 -8.47 -13.60
C ASP A 159 4.13 -7.67 -12.32
N GLN A 160 5.03 -7.61 -11.32
CA GLN A 160 4.86 -6.81 -10.10
C GLN A 160 5.89 -5.67 -10.05
N ARG A 161 5.38 -4.43 -10.06
CA ARG A 161 6.18 -3.23 -9.79
C ARG A 161 6.29 -3.03 -8.29
N VAL A 162 7.42 -3.41 -7.71
CA VAL A 162 7.68 -3.19 -6.28
C VAL A 162 8.20 -1.77 -6.09
N GLN A 163 7.58 -1.00 -5.18
CA GLN A 163 8.16 0.29 -4.77
C GLN A 163 9.42 0.02 -3.95
N THR A 164 10.55 0.55 -4.43
CA THR A 164 11.86 0.19 -3.87
C THR A 164 12.50 1.35 -3.13
N PHE A 165 13.21 1.02 -2.06
CA PHE A 165 13.95 1.95 -1.24
C PHE A 165 15.41 1.54 -1.17
N GLU A 166 16.31 2.48 -1.45
CA GLU A 166 17.75 2.25 -1.36
C GLU A 166 18.23 2.54 0.07
N ILE A 167 19.00 1.60 0.62
CA ILE A 167 19.78 1.79 1.85
C ILE A 167 21.23 2.01 1.44
N LEU A 168 21.76 3.18 1.78
CA LEU A 168 23.13 3.59 1.49
C LEU A 168 24.06 3.37 2.68
N SER A 169 25.27 2.90 2.40
CA SER A 169 26.37 2.88 3.38
C SER A 169 26.78 4.30 3.80
N LYS A 170 27.33 4.44 5.01
CA LYS A 170 27.83 5.74 5.50
C LYS A 170 28.85 6.36 4.54
N ARG A 171 29.74 5.55 3.95
CA ARG A 171 30.77 6.01 3.01
C ARG A 171 30.19 6.60 1.72
N GLN A 172 29.12 6.01 1.18
CA GLN A 172 28.46 6.52 -0.03
C GLN A 172 27.67 7.81 0.23
N LYS A 173 27.09 7.97 1.43
CA LYS A 173 26.46 9.25 1.84
C LYS A 173 27.47 10.40 1.81
N PHE A 174 28.68 10.18 2.32
CA PHE A 174 29.77 11.17 2.26
C PHE A 174 30.24 11.46 0.82
N ALA A 175 30.40 10.44 -0.02
CA ALA A 175 30.85 10.62 -1.41
C ALA A 175 29.85 11.40 -2.28
N ARG A 176 28.54 11.17 -2.11
CA ARG A 176 27.49 11.93 -2.84
C ARG A 176 27.36 13.37 -2.32
N ALA A 177 27.55 13.61 -1.03
CA ALA A 177 27.56 14.95 -0.46
C ALA A 177 28.70 15.83 -1.03
N SER A 178 29.90 15.27 -1.21
CA SER A 178 31.05 16.03 -1.74
C SER A 178 30.88 16.41 -3.23
N ARG A 179 30.18 15.59 -4.03
CA ARG A 179 29.88 15.92 -5.45
C ARG A 179 28.89 17.07 -5.62
N ARG A 180 27.95 17.25 -4.68
CA ARG A 180 27.00 18.39 -4.71
C ARG A 180 27.69 19.74 -4.49
N VAL A 181 28.73 19.77 -3.66
CA VAL A 181 29.52 20.98 -3.39
C VAL A 181 30.34 21.41 -4.62
N GLY A 182 30.93 20.46 -5.36
CA GLY A 182 31.71 20.77 -6.57
C GLY A 182 30.87 21.27 -7.76
N GLY A 183 29.58 20.92 -7.84
CA GLY A 183 28.67 21.44 -8.88
C GLY A 183 28.23 22.88 -8.63
N MET A 184 28.03 23.26 -7.35
CA MET A 184 27.67 24.63 -6.97
C MET A 184 28.78 25.64 -7.26
N THR A 185 30.04 25.26 -7.13
CA THR A 185 31.18 26.15 -7.46
C THR A 185 31.27 26.48 -8.95
N VAL A 186 30.89 25.56 -9.84
CA VAL A 186 30.90 25.80 -11.29
C VAL A 186 29.71 26.68 -11.71
N ALA A 187 28.52 26.46 -11.14
CA ALA A 187 27.35 27.29 -11.40
C ALA A 187 27.52 28.74 -10.91
N ALA A 188 28.15 28.93 -9.75
CA ALA A 188 28.50 30.26 -9.24
C ALA A 188 29.47 31.01 -10.16
N ALA A 189 30.48 30.32 -10.72
CA ALA A 189 31.43 30.92 -11.66
C ALA A 189 30.75 31.38 -12.97
N VAL A 190 29.77 30.62 -13.47
CA VAL A 190 28.97 30.98 -14.66
C VAL A 190 28.06 32.18 -14.39
N LEU A 191 27.45 32.24 -13.21
CA LEU A 191 26.60 33.38 -12.80
C LEU A 191 27.41 34.66 -12.58
N ILE A 192 28.63 34.55 -12.05
CA ILE A 192 29.55 35.70 -11.90
C ILE A 192 30.00 36.21 -13.28
N ALA A 193 30.27 35.31 -14.23
CA ALA A 193 30.62 35.69 -15.61
C ALA A 193 29.45 36.38 -16.34
N LEU A 194 28.21 35.92 -16.12
CA LEU A 194 27.00 36.55 -16.67
C LEU A 194 26.68 37.91 -16.02
N ALA A 195 26.94 38.05 -14.72
CA ALA A 195 26.77 39.32 -13.99
C ALA A 195 27.80 40.39 -14.38
N TYR A 196 28.99 39.99 -14.84
CA TYR A 196 30.04 40.91 -15.30
C TYR A 196 29.72 41.61 -16.63
N PHE A 197 28.78 41.09 -17.42
CA PHE A 197 28.48 41.57 -18.79
C PHE A 197 27.19 42.40 -18.94
N SER A 198 26.48 42.76 -17.87
CA SER A 198 25.22 43.51 -17.95
C SER A 198 25.17 44.67 -16.94
N PRO A 199 25.77 45.83 -17.25
CA PRO A 199 25.91 46.93 -16.29
C PRO A 199 24.64 47.77 -16.05
N THR A 200 23.43 47.26 -16.30
CA THR A 200 22.19 48.05 -16.23
C THR A 200 21.15 47.57 -15.21
N LEU A 201 21.30 46.39 -14.61
CA LEU A 201 20.29 45.83 -13.67
C LEU A 201 20.61 46.03 -12.18
N LEU A 202 21.83 46.46 -11.85
CA LEU A 202 22.31 46.58 -10.46
C LEU A 202 21.85 47.84 -9.70
N ARG A 203 21.00 48.69 -10.30
CA ARG A 203 20.47 49.90 -9.64
C ARG A 203 19.08 49.74 -9.01
N PHE A 204 18.39 48.61 -9.22
CA PHE A 204 17.03 48.42 -8.69
C PHE A 204 16.97 47.54 -7.44
N ALA A 205 18.02 46.77 -7.14
CA ALA A 205 18.01 45.79 -6.05
C ALA A 205 18.49 46.33 -4.68
N GLN A 206 18.96 47.58 -4.62
CA GLN A 206 19.50 48.17 -3.38
C GLN A 206 18.45 48.79 -2.44
N SER A 207 17.14 48.68 -2.72
CA SER A 207 16.10 49.31 -1.91
C SER A 207 15.31 48.39 -0.97
N LEU A 208 15.64 47.10 -0.83
CA LEU A 208 14.83 46.18 0.01
C LEU A 208 15.61 45.29 0.99
N SER A 209 16.90 45.53 1.23
CA SER A 209 17.72 44.71 2.14
C SER A 209 18.10 45.41 3.46
N GLU A 210 17.25 46.32 3.95
CA GLU A 210 17.29 46.74 5.36
C GLU A 210 16.09 46.15 6.08
N GLN A 211 16.24 44.92 6.59
CA GLN A 211 15.78 44.54 7.93
C GLN A 211 16.32 43.16 8.33
N ASN A 212 17.17 43.20 9.35
CA ASN A 212 17.51 42.14 10.32
C ASN A 212 18.60 41.12 9.95
N ALA A 213 19.80 41.43 10.46
CA ALA A 213 20.86 40.47 10.79
C ALA A 213 20.53 39.70 12.09
N PRO A 214 21.13 38.51 12.30
CA PRO A 214 20.79 37.57 13.38
C PRO A 214 21.66 37.74 14.63
N ALA A 215 21.17 37.27 15.79
CA ALA A 215 21.95 37.13 17.01
C ALA A 215 21.87 35.70 17.58
N ALA A 216 23.03 35.03 17.52
CA ALA A 216 23.67 34.14 18.48
C ALA A 216 22.94 32.96 19.16
N ALA A 217 23.67 31.84 19.11
CA ALA A 217 23.48 30.52 19.69
C ALA A 217 23.42 30.43 21.23
N ALA A 218 22.83 29.34 21.71
CA ALA A 218 23.19 28.69 22.97
C ALA A 218 23.05 27.14 22.89
N THR A 219 23.90 26.51 23.69
CA THR A 219 24.47 25.14 23.81
C THR A 219 23.50 23.94 23.98
N PRO A 220 23.89 22.70 23.62
CA PRO A 220 23.06 21.49 23.75
C PRO A 220 23.03 20.89 25.17
N ALA A 221 21.90 20.28 25.54
CA ALA A 221 21.71 19.53 26.78
C ALA A 221 21.98 18.01 26.60
N THR A 222 22.50 17.42 27.67
CA THR A 222 22.95 16.03 27.91
C THR A 222 21.84 14.96 27.75
N PRO A 223 22.15 13.70 27.36
CA PRO A 223 21.17 12.62 27.25
C PRO A 223 20.75 12.08 28.63
N ALA A 224 19.45 11.82 28.80
CA ALA A 224 18.87 11.18 29.97
C ALA A 224 18.73 9.65 29.78
N ASP A 225 18.84 8.96 30.91
CA ASP A 225 19.00 7.53 31.12
C ASP A 225 17.99 6.58 30.43
N ASP A 226 18.55 5.49 29.90
CA ASP A 226 17.87 4.23 29.60
C ASP A 226 17.52 3.51 30.91
N ASN A 227 16.23 3.44 31.27
CA ASN A 227 15.62 2.33 32.00
C ASN A 227 14.12 2.54 32.21
N PHE A 228 13.30 2.17 31.23
CA PHE A 228 11.90 1.78 31.49
C PHE A 228 11.42 0.77 30.44
N ARG A 229 11.43 -0.52 30.81
CA ARG A 229 10.63 -1.55 30.14
C ARG A 229 9.35 -1.75 30.96
N PRO A 230 8.17 -1.26 30.52
CA PRO A 230 6.94 -1.77 31.06
C PRO A 230 6.63 -3.13 30.43
N ALA A 231 6.24 -4.08 31.28
CA ALA A 231 5.72 -5.37 30.87
C ALA A 231 4.50 -5.18 29.95
N ALA A 232 4.44 -5.96 28.86
CA ALA A 232 3.33 -5.94 27.91
C ALA A 232 2.07 -6.46 28.60
N SER A 233 1.11 -5.57 28.87
CA SER A 233 -0.28 -5.96 29.08
C SER A 233 -0.83 -6.56 27.78
N PRO A 234 -1.77 -7.54 27.86
CA PRO A 234 -2.40 -8.10 26.67
C PRO A 234 -3.08 -6.99 25.86
N ILE A 235 -2.77 -6.94 24.56
CA ILE A 235 -3.39 -6.06 23.58
C ILE A 235 -4.90 -6.34 23.61
N PRO A 236 -5.78 -5.34 23.76
CA PRO A 236 -7.22 -5.53 23.64
C PRO A 236 -7.51 -6.20 22.29
N ALA A 237 -8.28 -7.29 22.30
CA ALA A 237 -8.76 -7.86 21.05
C ALA A 237 -9.55 -6.78 20.29
N GLY A 238 -9.15 -6.48 19.06
CA GLY A 238 -9.88 -5.58 18.19
C GLY A 238 -11.33 -6.04 17.99
N PRO A 239 -12.20 -5.17 17.45
CA PRO A 239 -13.62 -5.49 17.31
C PRO A 239 -13.83 -6.74 16.45
N ALA A 240 -14.79 -7.58 16.83
CA ALA A 240 -14.96 -8.91 16.26
C ALA A 240 -15.62 -8.84 14.88
N PRO A 241 -15.32 -9.76 13.93
CA PRO A 241 -16.05 -9.82 12.66
C PRO A 241 -17.57 -9.89 12.84
N GLY A 242 -18.29 -9.08 12.08
CA GLY A 242 -19.75 -8.93 12.17
C GLY A 242 -20.24 -7.99 13.26
N GLU A 243 -19.36 -7.50 14.15
CA GLU A 243 -19.71 -6.47 15.13
C GLU A 243 -20.10 -5.17 14.43
N THR A 244 -21.17 -4.53 14.91
CA THR A 244 -21.66 -3.25 14.39
C THR A 244 -21.42 -2.12 15.38
N PHE A 245 -20.99 -0.95 14.88
CA PHE A 245 -20.68 0.19 15.73
C PHE A 245 -20.88 1.53 15.00
N ASN A 246 -20.92 2.61 15.78
CA ASN A 246 -20.86 4.00 15.32
C ASN A 246 -19.82 4.75 16.16
N ASP A 247 -18.88 5.44 15.51
CA ASP A 247 -17.82 6.17 16.25
C ASP A 247 -18.26 7.57 16.73
N CYS A 248 -19.40 8.09 16.25
CA CYS A 248 -19.93 9.38 16.66
C CYS A 248 -21.44 9.51 16.41
N GLU A 249 -22.07 10.53 17.00
CA GLU A 249 -23.44 10.89 16.67
C GLU A 249 -23.58 11.27 15.19
N ASN A 250 -24.51 10.62 14.49
CA ASN A 250 -24.74 10.74 13.04
C ASN A 250 -23.57 10.24 12.14
N CYS A 251 -22.56 9.56 12.71
CA CYS A 251 -21.61 8.79 11.90
C CYS A 251 -22.31 7.57 11.26
N PRO A 252 -21.85 7.11 10.08
CA PRO A 252 -22.35 5.87 9.49
C PRO A 252 -22.25 4.68 10.44
N GLU A 253 -23.27 3.82 10.43
CA GLU A 253 -23.22 2.53 11.13
C GLU A 253 -22.32 1.59 10.34
N MET A 254 -21.29 1.11 11.01
CA MET A 254 -20.23 0.29 10.44
C MET A 254 -20.44 -1.16 10.85
N VAL A 255 -19.97 -2.09 10.01
CA VAL A 255 -19.83 -3.50 10.34
C VAL A 255 -18.38 -3.94 10.10
N VAL A 256 -17.82 -4.69 11.04
CA VAL A 256 -16.47 -5.25 10.91
C VAL A 256 -16.47 -6.40 9.89
N MET A 257 -15.68 -6.26 8.84
CA MET A 257 -15.47 -7.29 7.85
C MET A 257 -14.42 -8.30 8.35
N PRO A 258 -14.68 -9.61 8.23
CA PRO A 258 -13.65 -10.61 8.52
C PRO A 258 -12.46 -10.45 7.57
N SER A 259 -11.27 -10.81 8.04
CA SER A 259 -10.16 -11.09 7.13
C SER A 259 -10.45 -12.36 6.33
N GLY A 260 -9.95 -12.44 5.11
CA GLY A 260 -10.06 -13.68 4.34
C GLY A 260 -9.46 -13.60 2.95
N LEU A 261 -9.39 -14.76 2.31
CA LEU A 261 -9.08 -14.89 0.89
C LEU A 261 -10.38 -15.00 0.11
N PHE A 262 -10.43 -14.38 -1.07
CA PHE A 262 -11.53 -14.58 -2.00
C PHE A 262 -11.05 -14.48 -3.45
N VAL A 263 -11.84 -15.04 -4.36
CA VAL A 263 -11.60 -14.92 -5.80
C VAL A 263 -12.28 -13.64 -6.31
N MET A 264 -11.48 -12.66 -6.69
CA MET A 264 -11.92 -11.41 -7.30
C MET A 264 -12.06 -11.56 -8.82
N GLY A 265 -13.08 -10.93 -9.38
CA GLY A 265 -13.43 -10.99 -10.81
C GLY A 265 -14.45 -12.08 -11.15
N SER A 266 -14.81 -12.17 -12.43
CA SER A 266 -15.83 -13.12 -12.93
C SER A 266 -15.25 -14.17 -13.88
N PRO A 267 -15.77 -15.42 -13.84
CA PRO A 267 -15.33 -16.45 -14.77
C PRO A 267 -15.78 -16.07 -16.19
N THR A 268 -15.04 -16.53 -17.20
CA THR A 268 -15.29 -16.17 -18.60
C THR A 268 -16.68 -16.58 -19.11
N THR A 269 -17.34 -17.51 -18.42
CA THR A 269 -18.69 -18.02 -18.70
C THR A 269 -19.81 -17.29 -17.96
N GLU A 270 -19.51 -16.35 -17.05
CA GLU A 270 -20.54 -15.63 -16.30
C GLU A 270 -21.39 -14.76 -17.24
N THR A 271 -22.71 -14.92 -17.17
CA THR A 271 -23.63 -14.16 -18.04
C THR A 271 -23.59 -12.68 -17.70
N GLY A 272 -23.36 -11.85 -18.71
CA GLY A 272 -23.30 -10.40 -18.55
C GLY A 272 -21.93 -9.86 -18.14
N ARG A 273 -20.90 -10.72 -18.10
CA ARG A 273 -19.50 -10.36 -17.83
C ARG A 273 -18.98 -9.25 -18.76
N GLY A 274 -18.39 -8.23 -18.15
CA GLY A 274 -17.59 -7.20 -18.78
C GLY A 274 -16.17 -7.68 -19.13
N ARG A 275 -15.52 -6.99 -20.06
CA ARG A 275 -14.18 -7.35 -20.56
C ARG A 275 -13.05 -7.13 -19.56
N ASP A 276 -13.29 -6.27 -18.58
CA ASP A 276 -12.36 -5.72 -17.60
C ASP A 276 -12.46 -6.39 -16.22
N GLU A 277 -13.24 -7.48 -16.12
CA GLU A 277 -13.54 -8.19 -14.87
C GLU A 277 -12.59 -9.37 -14.59
N GLY A 278 -11.50 -9.49 -15.36
CA GLY A 278 -10.53 -10.57 -15.19
C GLY A 278 -9.08 -10.12 -15.35
N PRO A 279 -8.12 -11.05 -15.24
CA PRO A 279 -8.32 -12.46 -14.90
C PRO A 279 -8.88 -12.64 -13.47
N GLN A 280 -9.56 -13.75 -13.23
CA GLN A 280 -9.91 -14.12 -11.85
C GLN A 280 -8.65 -14.39 -11.06
N ARG A 281 -8.65 -13.96 -9.81
CA ARG A 281 -7.45 -13.97 -8.96
C ARG A 281 -7.82 -14.07 -7.50
N GLU A 282 -6.98 -14.75 -6.73
CA GLU A 282 -7.11 -14.77 -5.28
C GLU A 282 -6.56 -13.47 -4.68
N VAL A 283 -7.34 -12.87 -3.77
CA VAL A 283 -7.00 -11.63 -3.09
C VAL A 283 -7.20 -11.83 -1.59
N SER A 284 -6.21 -11.42 -0.80
CA SER A 284 -6.22 -11.41 0.66
C SER A 284 -6.73 -10.08 1.17
N ILE A 285 -7.73 -10.12 2.05
CA ILE A 285 -8.34 -8.96 2.70
C ILE A 285 -7.97 -8.97 4.18
N SER A 286 -7.36 -7.88 4.63
CA SER A 286 -7.14 -7.61 6.06
C SER A 286 -8.43 -7.11 6.71
N PRO A 287 -8.61 -7.24 8.04
CA PRO A 287 -9.79 -6.72 8.71
C PRO A 287 -9.93 -5.22 8.49
N PHE A 288 -11.15 -4.79 8.23
CA PHE A 288 -11.56 -3.39 8.12
C PHE A 288 -13.03 -3.30 8.49
N ALA A 289 -13.57 -2.10 8.69
CA ALA A 289 -15.02 -1.93 8.82
C ALA A 289 -15.59 -1.24 7.57
N LEU A 290 -16.81 -1.59 7.19
CA LEU A 290 -17.52 -1.00 6.07
C LEU A 290 -18.89 -0.52 6.51
N ALA A 291 -19.34 0.64 6.01
CA ALA A 291 -20.67 1.15 6.33
C ALA A 291 -21.74 0.17 5.82
N LYS A 292 -22.72 -0.14 6.68
CA LYS A 292 -23.83 -1.05 6.37
C LYS A 292 -24.65 -0.57 5.17
N TYR A 293 -24.76 0.74 5.04
CA TYR A 293 -25.54 1.45 4.04
C TYR A 293 -24.65 2.38 3.21
N GLU A 294 -25.13 2.80 2.04
CA GLU A 294 -24.53 3.96 1.37
C GLU A 294 -24.66 5.22 2.24
N VAL A 295 -23.78 6.20 2.03
CA VAL A 295 -23.90 7.49 2.71
C VAL A 295 -25.23 8.14 2.32
N THR A 296 -26.01 8.52 3.33
CA THR A 296 -27.35 9.07 3.13
C THR A 296 -27.32 10.58 2.91
N PHE A 297 -28.40 11.13 2.35
CA PHE A 297 -28.59 12.58 2.29
C PHE A 297 -28.61 13.20 3.70
N GLN A 298 -29.15 12.53 4.71
CA GLN A 298 -29.11 13.02 6.10
C GLN A 298 -27.67 13.19 6.61
N GLN A 299 -26.80 12.21 6.35
CA GLN A 299 -25.38 12.27 6.72
C GLN A 299 -24.64 13.35 5.91
N TRP A 300 -24.95 13.46 4.62
CA TRP A 300 -24.41 14.54 3.78
C TRP A 300 -24.85 15.93 4.26
N ASP A 301 -26.10 16.08 4.68
CA ASP A 301 -26.62 17.34 5.22
C ASP A 301 -25.95 17.71 6.54
N ALA A 302 -25.63 16.73 7.39
CA ALA A 302 -24.82 16.94 8.58
C ALA A 302 -23.40 17.42 8.24
N CYS A 303 -22.80 16.88 7.19
CA CYS A 303 -21.51 17.34 6.67
C CYS A 303 -21.58 18.81 6.21
N LEU A 304 -22.60 19.18 5.45
CA LEU A 304 -22.81 20.57 5.01
C LEU A 304 -23.04 21.52 6.18
N ALA A 305 -23.88 21.13 7.15
CA ALA A 305 -24.13 21.92 8.36
C ALA A 305 -22.86 22.10 9.21
N GLY A 306 -21.95 21.12 9.18
CA GLY A 306 -20.64 21.17 9.81
C GLY A 306 -19.56 21.89 8.99
N GLY A 307 -19.91 22.53 7.87
CA GLY A 307 -18.97 23.25 7.00
C GLY A 307 -18.09 22.36 6.11
N GLY A 308 -18.38 21.06 6.03
CA GLY A 308 -17.67 20.09 5.21
C GLY A 308 -18.22 19.98 3.77
N CYS A 309 -17.84 18.90 3.08
CA CYS A 309 -18.36 18.54 1.75
C CYS A 309 -18.19 19.64 0.69
N ASN A 310 -17.19 20.51 0.87
CA ASN A 310 -16.93 21.69 0.06
C ASN A 310 -18.17 22.59 -0.17
N GLY A 311 -19.15 22.54 0.74
CA GLY A 311 -20.43 23.25 0.59
C GLY A 311 -21.31 22.78 -0.58
N TYR A 312 -21.00 21.64 -1.21
CA TYR A 312 -21.77 21.14 -2.33
C TYR A 312 -23.04 20.40 -1.87
N SER A 313 -24.21 20.95 -2.20
CA SER A 313 -25.49 20.28 -1.96
C SER A 313 -26.04 19.68 -3.26
N PRO A 314 -25.94 18.34 -3.46
CA PRO A 314 -26.51 17.69 -4.63
C PRO A 314 -28.04 17.76 -4.59
N PRO A 315 -28.70 17.95 -5.75
CA PRO A 315 -30.16 17.97 -5.82
C PRO A 315 -30.74 16.59 -5.52
N ASP A 316 -31.85 16.56 -4.79
CA ASP A 316 -32.59 15.34 -4.45
C ASP A 316 -33.56 14.88 -5.57
N ARG A 317 -33.66 15.67 -6.65
CA ARG A 317 -34.53 15.45 -7.82
C ARG A 317 -36.03 15.35 -7.47
N GLY A 318 -36.44 15.92 -6.34
CA GLY A 318 -37.80 15.81 -5.84
C GLY A 318 -38.17 14.43 -5.30
N TRP A 319 -37.20 13.54 -5.07
CA TRP A 319 -37.42 12.22 -4.47
C TRP A 319 -37.40 12.25 -2.94
N GLY A 320 -36.96 13.39 -2.38
CA GLY A 320 -36.69 13.58 -0.96
C GLY A 320 -35.26 13.26 -0.57
N ARG A 321 -34.84 13.82 0.56
CA ARG A 321 -33.54 13.61 1.22
C ARG A 321 -33.66 12.54 2.31
N GLY A 322 -33.08 12.77 3.49
CA GLY A 322 -33.18 11.86 4.63
C GLY A 322 -32.38 10.57 4.41
N ASN A 323 -33.01 9.42 4.67
CA ASN A 323 -32.37 8.09 4.61
C ASN A 323 -32.16 7.56 3.18
N ARG A 324 -32.41 8.36 2.14
CA ARG A 324 -32.04 7.99 0.78
C ARG A 324 -30.53 8.15 0.59
N PRO A 325 -29.88 7.31 -0.25
CA PRO A 325 -28.46 7.49 -0.54
C PRO A 325 -28.23 8.85 -1.19
N VAL A 326 -27.16 9.53 -0.81
CA VAL A 326 -26.71 10.73 -1.51
C VAL A 326 -26.31 10.32 -2.93
N THR A 327 -26.75 11.09 -3.92
CA THR A 327 -26.52 10.77 -5.33
C THR A 327 -26.02 11.98 -6.10
N GLY A 328 -25.37 11.76 -7.24
CA GLY A 328 -24.82 12.86 -8.03
C GLY A 328 -23.64 13.53 -7.36
N VAL A 329 -22.89 12.78 -6.55
CA VAL A 329 -21.62 13.20 -5.95
C VAL A 329 -20.47 12.58 -6.73
N SER A 330 -19.37 13.32 -6.83
CA SER A 330 -18.15 12.86 -7.48
C SER A 330 -17.27 12.08 -6.50
N TRP A 331 -16.20 11.47 -7.01
CA TRP A 331 -15.17 10.88 -6.16
C TRP A 331 -14.48 11.96 -5.32
N ASP A 332 -14.21 13.13 -5.90
CA ASP A 332 -13.61 14.27 -5.19
C ASP A 332 -14.54 14.80 -4.07
N ASP A 333 -15.86 14.82 -4.31
CA ASP A 333 -16.85 15.19 -3.30
C ASP A 333 -16.86 14.17 -2.14
N ALA A 334 -16.72 12.87 -2.46
CA ALA A 334 -16.63 11.82 -1.45
C ALA A 334 -15.38 11.96 -0.59
N GLN A 335 -14.23 12.36 -1.16
CA GLN A 335 -13.03 12.68 -0.38
C GLN A 335 -13.27 13.85 0.59
N ALA A 336 -13.95 14.91 0.15
CA ALA A 336 -14.27 16.04 1.02
C ALA A 336 -15.22 15.66 2.17
N TYR A 337 -16.14 14.72 1.94
CA TYR A 337 -16.96 14.13 3.01
C TYR A 337 -16.09 13.32 4.00
N LEU A 338 -15.14 12.54 3.49
CA LEU A 338 -14.23 11.74 4.32
C LEU A 338 -13.32 12.61 5.18
N ASP A 339 -12.79 13.72 4.65
CA ASP A 339 -11.99 14.67 5.43
C ASP A 339 -12.78 15.22 6.61
N TRP A 340 -14.05 15.61 6.38
CA TRP A 340 -14.95 16.06 7.43
C TRP A 340 -15.27 14.95 8.43
N LEU A 341 -15.59 13.75 7.96
CA LEU A 341 -15.94 12.60 8.80
C LEU A 341 -14.76 12.20 9.71
N ASN A 342 -13.53 12.19 9.16
CA ASN A 342 -12.32 11.88 9.92
C ASN A 342 -12.11 12.88 11.06
N ALA A 343 -12.27 14.17 10.79
CA ALA A 343 -12.18 15.20 11.83
C ALA A 343 -13.28 15.02 12.89
N ARG A 344 -14.52 14.75 12.46
CA ARG A 344 -15.67 14.53 13.37
C ARG A 344 -15.49 13.29 14.24
N ALA A 345 -14.92 12.22 13.71
CA ALA A 345 -14.69 10.96 14.40
C ALA A 345 -13.38 10.96 15.21
N GLY A 346 -12.85 12.13 15.60
CA GLY A 346 -11.68 12.22 16.46
C GLY A 346 -10.35 11.83 15.78
N GLY A 347 -10.27 11.96 14.46
CA GLY A 347 -9.06 11.64 13.68
C GLY A 347 -8.95 10.17 13.26
N LEU A 348 -10.01 9.37 13.45
CA LEU A 348 -10.09 8.01 12.92
C LEU A 348 -10.01 8.02 11.39
N ARG A 349 -9.51 6.91 10.83
CA ARG A 349 -9.26 6.80 9.38
C ARG A 349 -10.44 6.17 8.65
N TYR A 350 -11.42 6.99 8.31
CA TYR A 350 -12.38 6.69 7.25
C TYR A 350 -11.78 6.99 5.88
N ARG A 351 -12.17 6.18 4.91
CA ARG A 351 -11.76 6.25 3.50
C ARG A 351 -12.84 5.62 2.62
N LEU A 352 -12.66 5.70 1.30
CA LEU A 352 -13.39 4.79 0.41
C LEU A 352 -12.84 3.37 0.58
N ALA A 353 -13.69 2.38 0.38
CA ALA A 353 -13.24 0.99 0.24
C ALA A 353 -12.32 0.89 -0.98
N THR A 354 -11.37 -0.05 -0.96
CA THR A 354 -10.72 -0.46 -2.21
C THR A 354 -11.71 -1.26 -3.06
N GLU A 355 -11.46 -1.39 -4.36
CA GLU A 355 -12.30 -2.19 -5.26
C GLU A 355 -12.34 -3.66 -4.80
N ALA A 356 -11.21 -4.17 -4.32
CA ALA A 356 -11.09 -5.51 -3.77
C ALA A 356 -11.90 -5.68 -2.48
N GLU A 357 -11.77 -4.76 -1.53
CA GLU A 357 -12.57 -4.75 -0.30
C GLU A 357 -14.07 -4.67 -0.60
N TRP A 358 -14.46 -3.84 -1.56
CA TRP A 358 -15.86 -3.72 -1.97
C TRP A 358 -16.40 -5.02 -2.57
N GLU A 359 -15.66 -5.66 -3.48
CA GLU A 359 -16.11 -6.93 -4.09
C GLU A 359 -16.16 -8.07 -3.06
N TYR A 360 -15.17 -8.15 -2.17
CA TYR A 360 -15.17 -9.10 -1.05
C TYR A 360 -16.43 -8.94 -0.19
N ALA A 361 -16.69 -7.70 0.21
CA ALA A 361 -17.83 -7.32 1.02
C ALA A 361 -19.16 -7.60 0.32
N ALA A 362 -19.28 -7.27 -0.97
CA ALA A 362 -20.48 -7.52 -1.76
C ALA A 362 -20.77 -9.02 -1.91
N ARG A 363 -19.72 -9.83 -2.14
CA ARG A 363 -19.84 -11.29 -2.26
C ARG A 363 -20.25 -11.96 -0.95
N ALA A 364 -19.72 -11.50 0.19
CA ALA A 364 -20.00 -12.08 1.51
C ALA A 364 -19.92 -13.63 1.53
N GLY A 365 -18.86 -14.17 0.92
CA GLY A 365 -18.62 -15.62 0.80
C GLY A 365 -19.27 -16.31 -0.42
N GLN A 366 -20.10 -15.61 -1.19
CA GLN A 366 -20.71 -16.16 -2.41
C GLN A 366 -19.75 -16.15 -3.60
N THR A 367 -19.80 -17.20 -4.41
CA THR A 367 -19.04 -17.33 -5.67
C THR A 367 -19.86 -17.01 -6.91
N GLU A 368 -21.18 -16.87 -6.77
CA GLU A 368 -22.08 -16.53 -7.88
C GLU A 368 -22.06 -15.01 -8.18
N ALA A 369 -22.84 -14.60 -9.19
CA ALA A 369 -22.82 -13.24 -9.71
C ALA A 369 -23.36 -12.18 -8.72
N TYR A 370 -24.23 -12.58 -7.80
CA TYR A 370 -24.83 -11.72 -6.76
C TYR A 370 -24.77 -12.42 -5.40
N ALA A 371 -24.87 -11.66 -4.32
CA ALA A 371 -24.98 -12.17 -2.95
C ALA A 371 -26.23 -13.06 -2.74
N THR A 372 -27.24 -12.89 -3.60
CA THR A 372 -28.48 -13.68 -3.63
C THR A 372 -28.40 -14.92 -4.54
N GLY A 373 -27.22 -15.19 -5.11
CA GLY A 373 -26.98 -16.27 -6.07
C GLY A 373 -26.83 -15.77 -7.51
N ALA A 374 -27.27 -16.56 -8.49
CA ALA A 374 -26.97 -16.37 -9.90
C ALA A 374 -27.84 -15.28 -10.56
N ARG A 375 -28.90 -14.87 -9.88
CA ARG A 375 -29.86 -13.86 -10.34
C ARG A 375 -30.23 -12.92 -9.20
N VAL A 376 -30.63 -11.72 -9.59
CA VAL A 376 -31.21 -10.71 -8.71
C VAL A 376 -32.59 -10.34 -9.23
N THR A 377 -33.55 -10.11 -8.32
CA THR A 377 -34.90 -9.65 -8.62
C THR A 377 -35.17 -8.28 -8.00
N GLN A 378 -36.20 -7.58 -8.46
CA GLN A 378 -36.57 -6.26 -7.92
C GLN A 378 -37.15 -6.31 -6.49
N THR A 379 -37.40 -7.51 -5.95
CA THR A 379 -37.72 -7.68 -4.53
C THR A 379 -36.47 -7.73 -3.66
N GLN A 380 -35.31 -8.04 -4.25
CA GLN A 380 -34.01 -8.16 -3.58
C GLN A 380 -33.12 -6.92 -3.77
N ALA A 381 -33.43 -6.08 -4.75
CA ALA A 381 -32.59 -4.95 -5.13
C ALA A 381 -33.40 -3.86 -5.85
N THR A 382 -32.96 -2.60 -5.70
CA THR A 382 -33.53 -1.48 -6.46
C THR A 382 -32.76 -1.28 -7.76
N TYR A 383 -33.34 -1.70 -8.88
CA TYR A 383 -32.83 -1.47 -10.25
C TYR A 383 -33.97 -1.45 -11.26
N ARG A 384 -33.72 -0.95 -12.49
CA ARG A 384 -34.76 -0.61 -13.47
C ARG A 384 -35.89 0.26 -12.87
N ALA A 385 -35.55 1.09 -11.90
CA ALA A 385 -36.45 1.98 -11.19
C ALA A 385 -36.31 3.42 -11.71
N ARG A 386 -37.25 4.29 -11.32
CA ARG A 386 -37.22 5.72 -11.65
C ARG A 386 -36.47 6.58 -10.62
N GLN A 387 -36.27 6.03 -9.42
CA GLN A 387 -35.66 6.70 -8.28
C GLN A 387 -34.99 5.66 -7.39
N THR A 388 -34.13 6.11 -6.48
CA THR A 388 -33.58 5.29 -5.41
C THR A 388 -34.68 4.80 -4.45
N THR A 389 -34.32 4.00 -3.47
CA THR A 389 -35.12 3.74 -2.26
C THR A 389 -34.35 4.26 -1.04
N PRO A 390 -35.00 4.45 0.13
CA PRO A 390 -34.27 4.60 1.38
C PRO A 390 -33.30 3.42 1.56
N VAL A 391 -32.12 3.68 2.10
CA VAL A 391 -31.13 2.61 2.36
C VAL A 391 -31.72 1.55 3.29
N GLY A 392 -31.35 0.29 3.07
CA GLY A 392 -31.86 -0.85 3.82
C GLY A 392 -33.29 -1.27 3.44
N ALA A 393 -33.76 -0.90 2.24
CA ALA A 393 -35.09 -1.30 1.77
C ALA A 393 -35.19 -2.80 1.41
N HIS A 394 -34.05 -3.46 1.19
CA HIS A 394 -33.96 -4.88 0.86
C HIS A 394 -33.14 -5.62 1.94
N GLU A 395 -33.11 -6.95 1.87
CA GLU A 395 -32.33 -7.77 2.81
C GLU A 395 -30.82 -7.52 2.67
N ALA A 396 -30.11 -7.59 3.79
CA ALA A 396 -28.66 -7.56 3.80
C ALA A 396 -28.04 -8.85 3.24
N ASN A 397 -26.81 -8.76 2.76
CA ASN A 397 -26.01 -9.95 2.48
C ASN A 397 -25.50 -10.63 3.77
N ALA A 398 -24.77 -11.73 3.64
CA ALA A 398 -24.30 -12.51 4.80
C ALA A 398 -23.31 -11.75 5.71
N PHE A 399 -22.74 -10.62 5.27
CA PHE A 399 -21.90 -9.74 6.08
C PHE A 399 -22.67 -8.56 6.67
N GLY A 400 -24.01 -8.51 6.54
CA GLY A 400 -24.83 -7.46 7.10
C GLY A 400 -24.83 -6.14 6.29
N LEU A 401 -24.41 -6.19 5.02
CA LEU A 401 -24.40 -5.03 4.13
C LEU A 401 -25.66 -4.99 3.28
N PHE A 402 -26.22 -3.79 3.18
CA PHE A 402 -27.42 -3.51 2.40
C PHE A 402 -27.06 -2.84 1.08
N ASP A 403 -27.94 -3.03 0.09
CA ASP A 403 -27.94 -2.30 -1.19
C ASP A 403 -26.66 -2.46 -2.04
N VAL A 404 -25.79 -3.43 -1.74
CA VAL A 404 -24.55 -3.71 -2.51
C VAL A 404 -24.80 -4.12 -3.98
N HIS A 405 -26.05 -4.43 -4.33
CA HIS A 405 -26.50 -4.76 -5.68
C HIS A 405 -27.64 -3.83 -6.10
N GLY A 406 -27.36 -2.59 -6.46
CA GLY A 406 -28.35 -1.62 -6.96
C GLY A 406 -28.41 -0.36 -6.11
N ASN A 407 -29.57 0.32 -6.16
CA ASN A 407 -29.83 1.62 -5.52
C ASN A 407 -28.92 2.74 -6.06
N VAL A 408 -27.63 2.77 -5.71
CA VAL A 408 -26.63 3.64 -6.34
C VAL A 408 -25.33 2.89 -6.61
N GLY A 409 -24.66 3.23 -7.71
CA GLY A 409 -23.28 2.83 -7.90
C GLY A 409 -22.38 3.54 -6.87
N GLU A 410 -21.33 2.89 -6.40
CA GLU A 410 -20.55 3.37 -5.27
C GLU A 410 -19.09 3.61 -5.66
N TRP A 411 -18.60 4.84 -5.48
CA TRP A 411 -17.19 5.16 -5.67
C TRP A 411 -16.30 4.34 -4.73
N VAL A 412 -15.20 3.81 -5.27
CA VAL A 412 -14.12 3.16 -4.52
C VAL A 412 -12.81 3.92 -4.70
N ASP A 413 -11.79 3.60 -3.91
CA ASP A 413 -10.52 4.32 -3.91
C ASP A 413 -9.72 4.11 -5.20
N ASP A 414 -9.93 2.98 -5.89
CA ASP A 414 -9.11 2.54 -7.01
C ASP A 414 -9.17 3.44 -8.25
N CYS A 415 -7.99 3.63 -8.84
CA CYS A 415 -7.87 4.02 -10.24
C CYS A 415 -8.35 2.89 -11.14
N TYR A 416 -9.09 3.23 -12.18
CA TYR A 416 -9.53 2.25 -13.15
C TYR A 416 -8.33 1.70 -13.94
N ALA A 417 -8.19 0.37 -13.91
CA ALA A 417 -7.31 -0.39 -14.80
C ALA A 417 -8.15 -1.20 -15.79
N ALA A 418 -7.59 -1.45 -16.97
CA ALA A 418 -8.28 -2.17 -18.05
C ALA A 418 -8.58 -3.64 -17.72
N ASN A 419 -7.87 -4.22 -16.76
CA ASN A 419 -8.00 -5.59 -16.28
C ASN A 419 -7.37 -5.69 -14.86
N TYR A 420 -7.34 -6.89 -14.29
CA TYR A 420 -6.76 -7.17 -12.97
C TYR A 420 -5.35 -7.79 -13.01
N GLU A 421 -4.68 -7.85 -14.16
CA GLU A 421 -3.38 -8.52 -14.30
C GLU A 421 -2.33 -7.95 -13.34
N LEU A 422 -2.33 -6.63 -13.17
CA LEU A 422 -1.36 -5.89 -12.35
C LEU A 422 -1.97 -5.28 -11.08
N ALA A 423 -3.23 -5.57 -10.77
CA ALA A 423 -3.87 -5.03 -9.57
C ALA A 423 -3.22 -5.66 -8.31
N PRO A 424 -3.34 -5.08 -7.10
CA PRO A 424 -2.78 -5.69 -5.89
C PRO A 424 -3.53 -6.97 -5.47
N ILE A 425 -2.84 -7.97 -4.90
CA ILE A 425 -3.45 -9.19 -4.32
C ILE A 425 -3.72 -9.08 -2.81
N ASN A 426 -3.29 -8.00 -2.17
CA ASN A 426 -3.37 -7.82 -0.71
C ASN A 426 -4.52 -6.90 -0.29
N GLY A 427 -5.56 -6.80 -1.12
CA GLY A 427 -6.70 -5.91 -0.88
C GLY A 427 -6.40 -4.42 -1.09
N GLY A 428 -5.16 -4.07 -1.45
CA GLY A 428 -4.78 -2.69 -1.74
C GLY A 428 -5.46 -2.14 -3.00
N ALA A 429 -5.69 -0.83 -3.01
CA ALA A 429 -6.23 -0.14 -4.17
C ALA A 429 -5.22 -0.08 -5.31
N VAL A 430 -5.70 -0.22 -6.55
CA VAL A 430 -4.95 0.10 -7.76
C VAL A 430 -4.65 1.60 -7.78
N GLN A 431 -3.36 1.93 -7.78
CA GLN A 431 -2.86 3.31 -7.88
C GLN A 431 -2.16 3.52 -9.22
N ALA A 432 -2.33 4.71 -9.79
CA ALA A 432 -1.66 5.13 -11.02
C ALA A 432 -1.14 6.56 -10.86
N ASP A 433 0.01 6.86 -11.48
CA ASP A 433 0.61 8.20 -11.45
C ASP A 433 -0.36 9.27 -12.01
N GLU A 434 -1.14 8.91 -13.02
CA GLU A 434 -2.24 9.72 -13.56
C GLU A 434 -3.57 8.96 -13.48
N CYS A 435 -4.37 9.29 -12.48
CA CYS A 435 -5.65 8.65 -12.24
C CYS A 435 -6.80 9.35 -12.99
N GLY A 436 -6.85 9.21 -14.32
CA GLY A 436 -7.87 9.88 -15.13
C GLY A 436 -9.29 9.35 -14.94
N ARG A 437 -9.44 8.14 -14.38
CA ARG A 437 -10.73 7.50 -14.08
C ARG A 437 -10.66 6.74 -12.77
N ARG A 438 -11.69 6.88 -11.94
CA ARG A 438 -11.91 6.12 -10.70
C ARG A 438 -12.97 5.05 -10.93
N VAL A 439 -12.89 3.97 -10.19
CA VAL A 439 -13.86 2.88 -10.26
C VAL A 439 -15.09 3.22 -9.40
N TYR A 440 -16.27 2.78 -9.87
CA TYR A 440 -17.44 2.62 -9.02
C TYR A 440 -18.16 1.28 -9.28
N ARG A 441 -18.85 0.77 -8.27
CA ARG A 441 -19.30 -0.63 -8.17
C ARG A 441 -20.80 -0.71 -7.82
N GLY A 442 -21.41 -1.91 -7.88
CA GLY A 442 -22.78 -2.16 -7.38
C GLY A 442 -23.93 -1.80 -8.31
N GLY A 443 -23.75 -0.82 -9.21
CA GLY A 443 -24.78 -0.40 -10.17
C GLY A 443 -25.90 0.44 -9.57
N GLY A 444 -26.53 1.31 -10.37
CA GLY A 444 -27.53 2.26 -9.87
C GLY A 444 -28.98 1.83 -10.08
N PHE A 445 -29.92 2.56 -9.47
CA PHE A 445 -31.36 2.33 -9.56
C PHE A 445 -31.90 2.24 -10.99
N ALA A 446 -31.31 2.93 -11.96
CA ALA A 446 -31.74 2.91 -13.36
C ALA A 446 -31.07 1.81 -14.21
N ASP A 447 -30.05 1.14 -13.67
CA ASP A 447 -29.27 0.15 -14.40
C ASP A 447 -30.03 -1.17 -14.59
N GLN A 448 -29.46 -2.01 -15.46
CA GLN A 448 -29.91 -3.36 -15.73
C GLN A 448 -29.15 -4.35 -14.84
N ALA A 449 -29.75 -5.51 -14.54
CA ALA A 449 -29.17 -6.52 -13.65
C ALA A 449 -27.67 -6.85 -13.90
N PRO A 450 -27.16 -7.01 -15.14
CA PRO A 450 -25.75 -7.34 -15.36
C PRO A 450 -24.74 -6.34 -14.78
N VAL A 451 -25.14 -5.07 -14.58
CA VAL A 451 -24.30 -4.03 -13.99
C VAL A 451 -24.24 -4.14 -12.46
N LEU A 452 -25.23 -4.81 -11.86
CA LEU A 452 -25.32 -4.97 -10.41
C LEU A 452 -24.47 -6.13 -9.89
N ARG A 453 -23.94 -6.99 -10.76
CA ARG A 453 -23.14 -8.15 -10.35
C ARG A 453 -21.95 -7.71 -9.48
N ALA A 454 -21.56 -8.54 -8.52
CA ALA A 454 -20.44 -8.26 -7.64
C ALA A 454 -19.15 -7.92 -8.42
N ALA A 455 -18.91 -8.61 -9.53
CA ALA A 455 -17.75 -8.40 -10.38
C ALA A 455 -17.88 -7.22 -11.37
N ALA A 456 -19.07 -6.66 -11.60
CA ALA A 456 -19.31 -5.67 -12.65
C ALA A 456 -18.67 -4.31 -12.35
N ARG A 457 -17.77 -3.87 -13.24
CA ARG A 457 -16.98 -2.64 -13.06
C ARG A 457 -17.56 -1.51 -13.90
N LYS A 458 -17.58 -0.31 -13.33
CA LYS A 458 -17.75 0.94 -14.08
C LYS A 458 -16.70 1.95 -13.62
N ALA A 459 -16.47 2.97 -14.44
CA ALA A 459 -15.51 4.01 -14.10
C ALA A 459 -15.85 5.34 -14.74
N GLY A 460 -15.51 6.43 -14.05
CA GLY A 460 -15.72 7.80 -14.48
C GLY A 460 -14.57 8.70 -14.05
N ALA A 461 -14.51 9.91 -14.59
CA ALA A 461 -13.53 10.90 -14.12
C ALA A 461 -13.75 11.20 -12.62
N PRO A 462 -12.71 11.51 -11.83
CA PRO A 462 -12.86 11.80 -10.40
C PRO A 462 -13.89 12.89 -10.09
N ALA A 463 -13.97 13.92 -10.94
CA ALA A 463 -14.92 15.03 -10.82
C ALA A 463 -16.32 14.75 -11.39
N LEU A 464 -16.58 13.55 -11.95
CA LEU A 464 -17.87 13.22 -12.56
C LEU A 464 -18.96 13.09 -11.50
N ARG A 465 -20.03 13.87 -11.63
CA ARG A 465 -21.26 13.76 -10.82
C ARG A 465 -22.36 13.08 -11.62
N GLN A 466 -22.65 11.82 -11.30
CA GLN A 466 -23.65 11.03 -12.04
C GLN A 466 -24.89 10.72 -11.18
N PRO A 467 -26.12 10.89 -11.68
CA PRO A 467 -27.34 10.71 -10.90
C PRO A 467 -27.54 9.38 -10.20
N GLY A 468 -26.99 8.30 -10.75
CA GLY A 468 -27.07 6.96 -10.18
C GLY A 468 -25.83 6.55 -9.40
N VAL A 469 -24.98 7.50 -9.01
CA VAL A 469 -23.72 7.23 -8.29
C VAL A 469 -23.67 8.02 -6.99
N GLY A 470 -23.31 7.31 -5.92
CA GLY A 470 -23.01 7.76 -4.57
C GLY A 470 -21.75 7.05 -4.07
N PHE A 471 -21.70 6.72 -2.78
CA PHE A 471 -20.59 5.97 -2.18
C PHE A 471 -20.97 5.44 -0.79
N ARG A 472 -20.18 4.49 -0.30
CA ARG A 472 -20.14 4.09 1.11
C ARG A 472 -18.73 4.25 1.67
N VAL A 473 -18.60 4.37 2.98
CA VAL A 473 -17.30 4.57 3.64
C VAL A 473 -16.78 3.29 4.25
N ALA A 474 -15.47 3.09 4.16
CA ALA A 474 -14.72 2.10 4.92
C ALA A 474 -13.96 2.80 6.06
N ARG A 475 -13.60 2.05 7.10
CA ARG A 475 -12.75 2.49 8.21
C ARG A 475 -11.63 1.47 8.41
N THR A 476 -10.40 1.96 8.51
CA THR A 476 -9.25 1.13 8.92
C THR A 476 -9.36 0.80 10.40
N LEU A 477 -9.15 -0.47 10.75
CA LEU A 477 -9.07 -0.95 12.12
C LEU A 477 -7.58 -1.11 12.46
N ASP A 478 -7.13 -0.48 13.54
CA ASP A 478 -5.71 -0.46 13.96
C ASP A 478 -5.31 -1.72 14.74
#